data_AF-A0A6B3EZD5-F1
#
_entry.id   AF-A0A6B3EZD5-F1
#
_cell.length_a   1.000
_cell.length_b   1.000
_cell.length_c   1.000
_cell.angle_alpha   90.00
_cell.angle_beta   90.00
_cell.angle_gamma   90.00
#
_symmetry.space_group_name_H-M   'P 1'
#
loop_
_entity.id
_entity.type
_entity.pdbx_description
1 polymer ?
#
loop_
_entity_poly.entity_id
_entity_poly.type
_entity_poly.pdbx_seq_one_letter_code
_entity_poly.pdbx_strand_id
1 'polypeptide(L)'
;EPTAGTYVRYDAEAMLAVLCLEAHRAGSLVIGEDLGTVEPGVRDTLARRGILGTSVLWFERDWADGARPLAPEEWRPGALATATTHDLPPTAARFTGDDVILRERLGLLSVPYEEERARAAAELREWLDRLGELRLLPEGPEDEEGVIRAVHRFLLRTPAALTGIWLPDTVGDRRPQNLPGT
;
A
#
# COMPACT_ATOMS: atom_id res chain seq x y z
N GLU A 1 24.04 -0.20 15.46
CA GLU A 1 22.77 0.34 15.98
C GLU A 1 22.24 1.41 15.04
N PRO A 2 21.10 1.18 14.36
CA PRO A 2 20.43 2.19 13.53
C PRO A 2 20.16 3.50 14.29
N THR A 3 20.04 3.43 15.62
CA THR A 3 19.83 4.58 16.53
C THR A 3 21.01 5.56 16.57
N ALA A 4 22.18 5.19 16.06
CA ALA A 4 23.34 6.08 15.90
C ALA A 4 23.45 6.66 14.46
N GLY A 5 22.47 6.40 13.60
CA GLY A 5 22.45 6.90 12.22
C GLY A 5 22.14 8.40 12.11
N THR A 6 22.44 8.97 10.95
CA THR A 6 22.02 10.34 10.58
C THR A 6 21.72 10.42 9.09
N TYR A 7 20.95 11.43 8.68
CA TYR A 7 20.67 11.67 7.27
C TYR A 7 21.86 12.33 6.57
N VAL A 8 22.23 11.79 5.40
CA VAL A 8 23.22 12.40 4.51
C VAL A 8 22.47 13.02 3.32
N ARG A 9 22.72 14.30 3.06
CA ARG A 9 22.08 15.02 1.97
C ARG A 9 22.72 14.68 0.63
N TYR A 10 21.87 14.59 -0.38
CA TYR A 10 22.26 14.50 -1.79
C TYR A 10 21.73 15.72 -2.55
N ASP A 11 22.33 16.01 -3.70
CA ASP A 11 21.78 17.00 -4.64
C ASP A 11 20.56 16.42 -5.36
N ALA A 12 19.39 16.57 -4.72
CA ALA A 12 18.13 16.05 -5.25
C ALA A 12 17.73 16.71 -6.57
N GLU A 13 18.11 17.98 -6.80
CA GLU A 13 17.81 18.66 -8.05
C GLU A 13 18.57 18.00 -9.21
N ALA A 14 19.88 17.80 -9.06
CA ALA A 14 20.71 17.15 -10.05
C ALA A 14 20.27 15.69 -10.30
N MET A 15 20.02 14.92 -9.23
CA MET A 15 19.61 13.51 -9.36
C MET A 15 18.26 13.37 -10.08
N LEU A 16 17.26 14.18 -9.71
CA LEU A 16 15.95 14.14 -10.37
C LEU A 16 16.02 14.66 -11.81
N ALA A 17 16.85 15.67 -12.10
CA ALA A 17 17.03 16.16 -13.46
C ALA A 17 17.58 15.06 -14.39
N VAL A 18 18.61 14.32 -13.93
CA VAL A 18 19.16 13.19 -14.69
C VAL A 18 18.13 12.08 -14.87
N LEU A 19 17.42 11.70 -13.81
CA LEU A 19 16.36 10.69 -13.88
C LEU A 19 15.28 11.06 -14.91
N CYS A 20 14.78 12.29 -14.86
CA CYS A 20 13.75 12.77 -15.79
C CYS A 20 14.27 12.86 -17.23
N LEU A 21 15.51 13.28 -17.44
CA LEU A 21 16.12 13.34 -18.77
C LEU A 21 16.20 11.94 -19.39
N GLU A 22 16.70 10.96 -18.64
CA GLU A 22 16.86 9.60 -19.14
C GLU A 22 15.51 8.91 -19.36
N ALA A 23 14.53 9.14 -18.47
CA ALA A 23 13.16 8.67 -18.67
C ALA A 23 12.52 9.27 -19.94
N HIS A 24 12.72 10.57 -20.18
CA HIS A 24 12.26 11.24 -21.39
C HIS A 24 12.90 10.65 -22.65
N ARG A 25 14.22 10.43 -22.66
CA ARG A 25 14.95 9.82 -23.79
C ARG A 25 14.48 8.40 -24.08
N ALA A 26 14.10 7.65 -23.05
CA ALA A 26 13.57 6.30 -23.15
C ALA A 26 12.06 6.24 -23.41
N GLY A 27 11.35 7.38 -23.45
CA GLY A 27 9.88 7.41 -23.55
C GLY A 27 9.18 6.66 -22.42
N SER A 28 9.79 6.64 -21.23
CA SER A 28 9.36 5.81 -20.09
C SER A 28 8.72 6.65 -18.99
N LEU A 29 7.78 6.04 -18.26
CA LEU A 29 7.24 6.59 -17.03
C LEU A 29 8.19 6.32 -15.86
N VAL A 30 8.13 7.17 -14.84
CA VAL A 30 8.86 7.00 -13.58
C VAL A 30 7.84 6.92 -12.45
N ILE A 31 7.99 5.89 -11.61
CA ILE A 31 7.21 5.71 -10.39
C ILE A 31 8.21 5.77 -9.23
N GLY A 32 8.08 6.80 -8.39
CA GLY A 32 8.82 6.94 -7.15
C GLY A 32 8.04 6.27 -6.03
N GLU A 33 8.63 5.25 -5.42
CA GLU A 33 8.10 4.68 -4.19
C GLU A 33 8.24 5.72 -3.06
N ASP A 34 7.10 6.17 -2.55
CA ASP A 34 6.99 7.28 -1.61
C ASP A 34 6.19 6.88 -0.37
N LEU A 35 6.44 5.66 0.13
CA LEU A 35 5.80 5.10 1.32
C LEU A 35 6.60 5.46 2.58
N GLY A 36 5.93 5.40 3.74
CA GLY A 36 6.55 5.64 5.04
C GLY A 36 6.91 7.11 5.28
N THR A 37 8.09 7.35 5.86
CA THR A 37 8.55 8.68 6.29
C THR A 37 9.11 9.47 5.13
N VAL A 38 8.24 10.21 4.45
CA VAL A 38 8.61 11.13 3.36
C VAL A 38 8.67 12.56 3.89
N GLU A 39 9.77 13.26 3.64
CA GLU A 39 9.94 14.66 4.04
C GLU A 39 8.89 15.57 3.37
N PRO A 40 8.31 16.56 4.09
CA PRO A 40 7.39 17.51 3.50
C PRO A 40 7.93 18.16 2.21
N GLY A 41 7.09 18.23 1.18
CA GLY A 41 7.44 18.83 -0.12
C GLY A 41 8.16 17.89 -1.10
N VAL A 42 8.62 16.70 -0.68
CA VAL A 42 9.20 15.70 -1.61
C VAL A 42 8.15 15.24 -2.62
N ARG A 43 6.93 14.89 -2.16
CA ARG A 43 5.83 14.48 -3.04
C ARG A 43 5.49 15.54 -4.08
N ASP A 44 5.40 16.81 -3.68
CA ASP A 44 5.14 17.92 -4.61
C ASP A 44 6.27 18.07 -5.63
N THR A 45 7.52 17.85 -5.19
CA THR A 45 8.72 17.95 -6.01
C THR A 45 8.80 16.85 -7.06
N LEU A 46 8.36 15.63 -6.72
CA LEU A 46 8.21 14.51 -7.66
C LEU A 46 7.05 14.79 -8.64
N ALA A 47 5.89 15.19 -8.13
CA ALA A 47 4.70 15.46 -8.93
C ALA A 47 4.93 16.56 -9.97
N ARG A 48 5.61 17.66 -9.61
CA ARG A 48 5.97 18.74 -10.55
C ARG A 48 6.85 18.28 -11.72
N ARG A 49 7.54 17.16 -11.58
CA ARG A 49 8.38 16.55 -12.62
C ARG A 49 7.69 15.41 -13.38
N GLY A 50 6.41 15.17 -13.11
CA GLY A 50 5.65 14.07 -13.72
C GLY A 50 6.05 12.69 -13.21
N ILE A 51 6.75 12.60 -12.07
CA ILE A 51 7.05 11.33 -11.42
C ILE A 51 5.80 10.90 -10.65
N LEU A 52 5.30 9.71 -10.95
CA LEU A 52 4.15 9.14 -10.26
C LEU A 52 4.56 8.67 -8.85
N GLY A 53 3.68 8.85 -7.88
CA GLY A 53 3.84 8.24 -6.55
C GLY A 53 3.32 6.81 -6.50
N THR A 54 3.27 6.27 -5.29
CA THR A 54 2.73 4.94 -4.97
C THR A 54 1.65 5.05 -3.91
N SER A 55 0.51 4.41 -4.13
CA SER A 55 -0.59 4.34 -3.17
C SER A 55 -0.93 2.89 -2.91
N VAL A 56 -0.86 2.48 -1.64
CA VAL A 56 -1.09 1.10 -1.20
C VAL A 56 -2.33 1.09 -0.32
N LEU A 57 -3.35 0.33 -0.73
CA LEU A 57 -4.69 0.37 -0.14
C LEU A 57 -4.67 0.33 1.38
N TRP A 58 -3.93 -0.61 1.97
CA TRP A 58 -3.90 -0.79 3.42
C TRP A 58 -3.36 0.42 4.21
N PHE A 59 -2.67 1.36 3.57
CA PHE A 59 -2.12 2.57 4.17
C PHE A 59 -2.88 3.85 3.83
N GLU A 60 -3.77 3.82 2.83
CA GLU A 60 -4.50 4.99 2.32
C GLU A 60 -5.67 5.35 3.24
N ARG A 61 -5.36 6.14 4.27
CA ARG A 61 -6.26 6.57 5.33
C ARG A 61 -6.17 8.08 5.55
N ASP A 62 -7.27 8.66 6.03
CA ASP A 62 -7.33 10.04 6.47
C ASP A 62 -6.68 10.19 7.85
N TRP A 63 -5.35 10.25 7.89
CA TRP A 63 -4.59 10.37 9.14
C TRP A 63 -4.78 11.71 9.85
N ALA A 64 -5.36 12.71 9.17
CA ALA A 64 -5.70 14.00 9.78
C ALA A 64 -7.05 13.94 10.51
N ASP A 65 -7.97 13.07 10.07
CA ASP A 65 -9.30 12.92 10.64
C ASP A 65 -9.68 11.45 10.90
N GLY A 66 -9.39 10.99 12.12
CA GLY A 66 -9.89 9.69 12.63
C GLY A 66 -9.30 8.45 11.96
N ALA A 67 -8.33 8.57 11.04
CA ALA A 67 -7.66 7.48 10.35
C ALA A 67 -8.60 6.57 9.53
N ARG A 68 -9.77 7.07 9.09
CA ARG A 68 -10.71 6.29 8.26
C ARG A 68 -10.08 5.89 6.91
N PRO A 69 -10.47 4.75 6.31
CA PRO A 69 -10.15 4.46 4.92
C PRO A 69 -10.59 5.58 3.97
N LEU A 70 -9.70 5.98 3.05
CA LEU A 70 -10.04 6.98 2.03
C LEU A 70 -11.09 6.44 1.05
N ALA A 71 -11.97 7.32 0.57
CA ALA A 71 -12.84 7.06 -0.57
C ALA A 71 -12.02 7.00 -1.87
N PRO A 72 -12.47 6.26 -2.91
CA PRO A 72 -11.73 6.19 -4.17
C PRO A 72 -11.38 7.56 -4.76
N GLU A 73 -12.31 8.52 -4.71
CA GLU A 73 -12.15 9.88 -5.22
C GLU A 73 -11.16 10.75 -4.42
N GLU A 74 -10.81 10.35 -3.20
CA GLU A 74 -9.83 11.04 -2.35
C GLU A 74 -8.39 10.61 -2.64
N TRP A 75 -8.20 9.55 -3.44
CA TRP A 75 -6.87 9.05 -3.79
C TRP A 75 -6.15 9.97 -4.78
N ARG A 76 -4.81 9.95 -4.72
CA ARG A 76 -3.97 10.80 -5.57
C ARG A 76 -4.05 10.35 -7.04
N PRO A 77 -4.30 11.27 -7.99
CA PRO A 77 -4.35 10.91 -9.41
C PRO A 77 -2.97 10.56 -9.99
N GLY A 78 -1.91 11.23 -9.56
CA GLY A 78 -0.54 11.01 -10.04
C GLY A 78 0.17 9.85 -9.35
N ALA A 79 -0.44 8.67 -9.27
CA ALA A 79 0.11 7.51 -8.57
C ALA A 79 -0.17 6.17 -9.24
N LEU A 80 0.65 5.17 -8.88
CA LEU A 80 0.33 3.75 -9.03
C LEU A 80 -0.45 3.27 -7.80
N ALA A 81 -1.71 2.90 -7.98
CA ALA A 81 -2.56 2.32 -6.95
C ALA A 81 -2.40 0.79 -6.91
N THR A 82 -2.14 0.24 -5.73
CA THR A 82 -1.97 -1.20 -5.50
C THR A 82 -2.70 -1.63 -4.23
N ALA A 83 -3.06 -2.92 -4.14
CA ALA A 83 -3.61 -3.48 -2.91
C ALA A 83 -2.50 -3.66 -1.88
N THR A 84 -1.40 -4.27 -2.30
CA THR A 84 -0.28 -4.70 -1.47
C THR A 84 1.04 -4.55 -2.25
N THR A 85 2.17 -4.81 -1.60
CA THR A 85 3.51 -4.85 -2.20
C THR A 85 4.17 -6.20 -1.94
N HIS A 86 5.38 -6.41 -2.47
CA HIS A 86 6.15 -7.63 -2.21
C HIS A 86 6.62 -7.76 -0.74
N ASP A 87 6.64 -6.65 0.00
CA ASP A 87 7.01 -6.58 1.43
C ASP A 87 5.80 -6.73 2.36
N LEU A 88 4.60 -6.79 1.80
CA LEU A 88 3.35 -6.91 2.53
C LEU A 88 2.69 -8.26 2.24
N PRO A 89 1.83 -8.75 3.15
CA PRO A 89 1.09 -9.98 2.90
C PRO A 89 0.19 -9.84 1.67
N PRO A 90 -0.01 -10.94 0.90
CA PRO A 90 -1.10 -11.02 -0.07
C PRO A 90 -2.45 -10.73 0.60
N THR A 91 -3.42 -10.27 -0.18
CA THR A 91 -4.74 -9.88 0.33
C THR A 91 -5.44 -11.06 1.02
N ALA A 92 -5.27 -12.28 0.49
CA ALA A 92 -5.79 -13.52 1.08
C ALA A 92 -5.20 -13.81 2.47
N ALA A 93 -3.91 -13.56 2.67
CA ALA A 93 -3.25 -13.76 3.96
C ALA A 93 -3.73 -12.75 5.00
N ARG A 94 -3.92 -11.49 4.58
CA ARG A 94 -4.46 -10.45 5.46
C ARG A 94 -5.92 -10.71 5.84
N PHE A 95 -6.72 -11.23 4.89
CA PHE A 95 -8.11 -11.60 5.12
C PHE A 95 -8.25 -12.70 6.18
N THR A 96 -7.38 -13.72 6.12
CA THR A 96 -7.39 -14.86 7.06
C THR A 96 -6.67 -14.58 8.37
N GLY A 97 -5.82 -13.55 8.43
CA GLY A 97 -4.92 -13.26 9.56
C GLY A 97 -3.68 -14.14 9.59
N ASP A 98 -3.39 -14.88 8.51
CA ASP A 98 -2.21 -15.73 8.37
C ASP A 98 -0.91 -14.91 8.49
N ASP A 99 -0.94 -13.63 8.10
CA ASP A 99 0.20 -12.72 8.22
C ASP A 99 0.58 -12.43 9.68
N VAL A 100 -0.42 -12.26 10.56
CA VAL A 100 -0.20 -12.06 12.00
C VAL A 100 0.33 -13.35 12.63
N ILE A 101 -0.25 -14.49 12.28
CA ILE A 101 0.19 -15.81 12.76
C ILE A 101 1.64 -16.08 12.36
N LEU A 102 2.02 -15.74 11.12
CA LEU A 102 3.38 -15.92 10.65
C LEU A 102 4.36 -15.03 11.42
N ARG A 103 4.04 -13.75 11.62
CA ARG A 103 4.88 -12.82 12.39
C ARG A 103 5.06 -13.28 13.85
N GLU A 104 4.01 -13.80 14.48
CA GLU A 104 4.10 -14.39 15.83
C GLU A 104 5.05 -15.59 15.87
N ARG A 105 4.90 -16.52 14.93
CA ARG A 105 5.76 -17.72 14.85
C ARG A 105 7.24 -17.37 14.67
N LEU A 106 7.54 -16.23 14.06
CA LEU A 106 8.90 -15.74 13.82
C LEU A 106 9.41 -14.80 14.92
N GLY A 107 8.60 -14.53 15.95
CA GLY A 107 8.99 -13.65 17.06
C GLY A 107 9.13 -12.18 16.65
N LEU A 108 8.38 -11.74 15.63
CA LEU A 108 8.47 -10.38 15.06
C LEU A 108 7.41 -9.42 15.60
N LEU A 109 6.55 -9.88 16.50
CA LEU A 109 5.55 -9.01 17.12
C LEU A 109 6.19 -8.18 18.23
N SER A 110 5.94 -6.86 18.20
CA SER A 110 6.33 -5.92 19.25
C SER A 110 5.32 -5.83 20.39
N VAL A 111 4.14 -6.43 20.21
CA VAL A 111 3.03 -6.48 21.17
C VAL A 111 2.52 -7.92 21.28
N PRO A 112 1.75 -8.28 22.33
CA PRO A 112 1.19 -9.62 22.45
C PRO A 112 0.33 -10.01 21.24
N TYR A 113 0.39 -11.29 20.85
CA TYR A 113 -0.34 -11.82 19.69
C TYR A 113 -1.83 -11.44 19.65
N GLU A 114 -2.55 -11.57 20.76
CA GLU A 114 -3.98 -11.26 20.79
C GLU A 114 -4.29 -9.78 20.56
N GLU A 115 -3.39 -8.88 20.99
CA GLU A 115 -3.53 -7.45 20.74
C GLU A 115 -3.31 -7.14 19.25
N GLU A 116 -2.25 -7.69 18.66
CA GLU A 116 -1.97 -7.53 17.23
C GLU A 116 -3.09 -8.10 16.37
N ARG A 117 -3.57 -9.30 16.72
CA ARG A 117 -4.66 -9.97 16.02
C ARG A 117 -5.96 -9.16 16.08
N ALA A 118 -6.30 -8.63 17.25
CA ALA A 118 -7.48 -7.79 17.42
C ALA A 118 -7.37 -6.50 16.59
N ARG A 119 -6.18 -5.87 16.58
CA ARG A 119 -5.90 -4.67 15.77
C ARG A 119 -6.03 -4.97 14.28
N ALA A 120 -5.39 -6.02 13.78
CA ALA A 120 -5.48 -6.41 12.37
C ALA A 120 -6.92 -6.74 11.94
N ALA A 121 -7.68 -7.42 12.80
CA ALA A 121 -9.09 -7.72 12.54
C ALA A 121 -9.96 -6.45 12.49
N ALA A 122 -9.68 -5.46 13.34
CA ALA A 122 -10.37 -4.17 13.32
C ALA A 122 -10.04 -3.38 12.03
N GLU A 123 -8.77 -3.30 11.64
CA GLU A 123 -8.36 -2.65 10.38
C GLU A 123 -9.00 -3.30 9.16
N LEU A 124 -9.05 -4.64 9.13
CA LEU A 124 -9.71 -5.38 8.06
C LEU A 124 -11.22 -5.06 8.04
N ARG A 125 -11.87 -5.02 9.20
CA ARG A 125 -13.31 -4.72 9.31
C ARG A 125 -13.65 -3.35 8.74
N GLU A 126 -12.86 -2.33 9.05
CA GLU A 126 -13.06 -0.97 8.51
C GLU A 126 -12.98 -0.93 6.98
N TRP A 127 -12.04 -1.66 6.38
CA TRP A 127 -11.96 -1.79 4.93
C TRP A 127 -13.13 -2.58 4.34
N LEU A 128 -13.55 -3.67 4.97
CA LEU A 128 -14.72 -4.45 4.54
C LEU A 128 -16.00 -3.60 4.60
N ASP A 129 -16.19 -2.83 5.67
CA ASP A 129 -17.31 -1.91 5.80
C ASP A 129 -17.29 -0.86 4.68
N ARG A 130 -16.11 -0.27 4.40
CA ARG A 130 -15.94 0.70 3.31
C ARG A 130 -16.26 0.10 1.93
N LEU A 131 -15.79 -1.12 1.66
CA LEU A 131 -16.09 -1.84 0.41
C LEU A 131 -17.59 -2.17 0.31
N GLY A 132 -18.23 -2.48 1.44
CA GLY A 132 -19.67 -2.73 1.56
C GLY A 132 -20.51 -1.48 1.26
N GLU A 133 -20.17 -0.34 1.86
CA GLU A 133 -20.81 0.96 1.59
C GLU A 133 -20.78 1.32 0.10
N LEU A 134 -19.65 1.05 -0.56
CA LEU A 134 -19.45 1.28 -1.99
C LEU A 134 -20.11 0.22 -2.89
N ARG A 135 -20.75 -0.78 -2.29
CA ARG A 135 -21.41 -1.93 -2.93
C ARG A 135 -20.47 -2.74 -3.83
N LEU A 136 -19.24 -2.96 -3.35
CA LEU A 136 -18.20 -3.69 -4.10
C LEU A 136 -18.10 -5.17 -3.71
N LEU A 137 -18.85 -5.61 -2.69
CA LEU A 137 -18.88 -6.97 -2.13
C LEU A 137 -20.23 -7.69 -2.40
N PRO A 138 -20.62 -7.95 -3.66
CA PRO A 138 -21.84 -8.72 -3.94
C PRO A 138 -21.76 -10.18 -3.46
N GLU A 139 -20.56 -10.74 -3.33
CA GLU A 139 -20.32 -12.08 -2.79
C GLU A 139 -20.42 -12.14 -1.25
N GLY A 140 -20.40 -10.98 -0.59
CA GLY A 140 -20.43 -10.84 0.87
C GLY A 140 -19.03 -10.67 1.49
N PRO A 141 -18.96 -10.15 2.73
CA PRO A 141 -17.68 -9.83 3.38
C PRO A 141 -16.92 -11.05 3.93
N GLU A 142 -17.55 -12.22 3.97
CA GLU A 142 -16.95 -13.48 4.43
C GLU A 142 -16.32 -14.30 3.28
N ASP A 143 -16.56 -13.90 2.03
CA ASP A 143 -16.04 -14.58 0.84
C ASP A 143 -14.65 -14.03 0.47
N GLU A 144 -13.59 -14.80 0.72
CA GLU A 144 -12.20 -14.37 0.48
C GLU A 144 -11.97 -13.90 -0.97
N GLU A 145 -12.43 -14.67 -1.95
CA GLU A 145 -12.26 -14.33 -3.37
C GLU A 145 -13.05 -13.06 -3.73
N GLY A 146 -14.28 -12.93 -3.22
CA GLY A 146 -15.11 -11.74 -3.33
C GLY A 146 -14.46 -10.50 -2.72
N VAL A 147 -13.81 -10.63 -1.57
CA VAL A 147 -13.05 -9.54 -0.93
C VAL A 147 -11.85 -9.12 -1.77
N ILE A 148 -11.07 -10.07 -2.30
CA ILE A 148 -9.95 -9.78 -3.21
C ILE A 148 -10.46 -9.05 -4.46
N ARG A 149 -11.55 -9.52 -5.06
CA ARG A 149 -12.19 -8.85 -6.21
C ARG A 149 -12.68 -7.45 -5.84
N ALA A 150 -13.27 -7.26 -4.67
CA ALA A 150 -13.74 -5.96 -4.19
C ALA A 150 -12.60 -4.97 -4.00
N VAL A 151 -11.46 -5.40 -3.46
CA VAL A 151 -10.22 -4.62 -3.37
C VAL A 151 -9.79 -4.13 -4.76
N HIS A 152 -9.72 -5.01 -5.76
CA HIS A 152 -9.35 -4.57 -7.12
C HIS A 152 -10.42 -3.71 -7.80
N ARG A 153 -11.72 -3.99 -7.58
CA ARG A 153 -12.81 -3.11 -8.04
C ARG A 153 -12.70 -1.71 -7.42
N PHE A 154 -12.26 -1.62 -6.15
CA PHE A 154 -12.02 -0.34 -5.47
C PHE A 154 -10.87 0.41 -6.13
N LEU A 155 -9.73 -0.24 -6.37
CA LEU A 155 -8.58 0.41 -7.01
C LEU A 155 -8.94 0.97 -8.39
N LEU A 156 -9.74 0.24 -9.17
CA LEU A 156 -10.23 0.68 -10.49
C LEU A 156 -11.21 1.87 -10.44
N ARG A 157 -11.73 2.21 -9.26
CA ARG A 157 -12.57 3.41 -9.04
C ARG A 157 -11.76 4.63 -8.62
N THR A 158 -10.49 4.48 -8.27
CA THR A 158 -9.63 5.60 -7.91
C THR A 158 -9.25 6.41 -9.16
N PRO A 159 -8.89 7.70 -9.03
CA PRO A 159 -8.39 8.49 -10.15
C PRO A 159 -6.91 8.22 -10.47
N ALA A 160 -6.30 7.20 -9.85
CA ALA A 160 -4.88 6.88 -10.02
C ALA A 160 -4.55 6.60 -11.50
N ALA A 161 -3.42 7.15 -11.96
CA ALA A 161 -2.96 7.02 -13.33
C ALA A 161 -2.70 5.56 -13.73
N LEU A 162 -2.28 4.74 -12.76
CA LEU A 162 -2.01 3.31 -12.97
C LEU A 162 -2.63 2.48 -11.83
N THR A 163 -3.07 1.27 -12.15
CA THR A 163 -3.47 0.26 -11.17
C THR A 163 -2.60 -0.98 -11.33
N GLY A 164 -1.95 -1.40 -10.25
CA GLY A 164 -1.17 -2.62 -10.21
C GLY A 164 -2.00 -3.79 -9.69
N ILE A 165 -1.90 -4.93 -10.38
CA ILE A 165 -2.49 -6.19 -9.95
C ILE A 165 -1.39 -7.06 -9.36
N TRP A 166 -1.61 -7.50 -8.12
CA TRP A 166 -0.68 -8.40 -7.44
C TRP A 166 -0.98 -9.84 -7.88
N LEU A 167 -0.05 -10.48 -8.59
CA LEU A 167 -0.27 -11.82 -9.16
C LEU A 167 -0.67 -12.88 -8.10
N PRO A 168 -0.09 -12.91 -6.88
CA PRO A 168 -0.56 -13.78 -5.81
C PRO A 168 -2.07 -13.68 -5.50
N ASP A 169 -2.65 -12.47 -5.60
CA ASP A 169 -4.08 -12.26 -5.36
C ASP A 169 -4.95 -12.89 -6.47
N THR A 170 -4.42 -13.10 -7.68
CA THR A 170 -5.17 -13.75 -8.77
C THR A 170 -5.22 -15.27 -8.64
N VAL A 171 -4.44 -15.85 -7.73
CA VAL A 171 -4.36 -17.30 -7.51
C VAL A 171 -4.62 -17.69 -6.05
N GLY A 172 -4.95 -16.73 -5.18
CA GLY A 172 -5.20 -16.96 -3.76
C GLY A 172 -3.97 -17.42 -2.97
N ASP A 173 -2.76 -17.04 -3.40
CA ASP A 173 -1.55 -17.39 -2.64
C ASP A 173 -1.51 -16.58 -1.35
N ARG A 174 -1.36 -17.27 -0.22
CA ARG A 174 -1.31 -16.68 1.13
C ARG A 174 0.11 -16.49 1.65
N ARG A 175 1.12 -16.92 0.89
CA ARG A 175 2.52 -16.84 1.34
C ARG A 175 3.11 -15.47 0.97
N PRO A 176 3.61 -14.70 1.94
CA PRO A 176 4.32 -13.47 1.62
C PRO A 176 5.64 -13.79 0.91
N GLN A 177 6.02 -12.93 -0.03
CA GLN A 177 7.28 -13.05 -0.76
C GLN A 177 8.47 -12.62 0.12
N ASN A 178 8.29 -11.55 0.88
CA ASN A 178 9.25 -11.03 1.84
C ASN A 178 8.55 -10.72 3.17
N LEU A 179 9.31 -10.78 4.26
CA LEU A 179 8.88 -10.33 5.57
C LEU A 179 9.95 -9.40 6.15
N PRO A 180 9.77 -8.08 6.08
CA PRO A 180 10.75 -7.12 6.57
C PRO A 180 11.14 -7.39 8.02
N GLY A 181 12.44 -7.37 8.31
CA GLY A 181 12.98 -7.63 9.66
C GLY A 181 13.29 -9.10 9.96
N THR A 182 13.20 -9.99 8.96
CA THR A 182 13.74 -11.37 9.02
C THR A 182 15.08 -11.53 8.34
#